data_AF-A0AB33AAL2-F1
#
_entry.id   AF-A0AB33AAL2-F1
#
_cell.length_a   1.000
_cell.length_b   1.000
_cell.length_c   1.000
_cell.angle_alpha   90.00
_cell.angle_beta   90.00
_cell.angle_gamma   90.00
#
_symmetry.space_group_name_H-M   'P 1'
#
loop_
_entity.id
_entity.type
_entity.pdbx_description
1 polymer ?
#
loop_
_entity_poly.entity_id
_entity_poly.type
_entity_poly.pdbx_seq_one_letter_code
_entity_poly.pdbx_strand_id
1 'polypeptide(L)' 'MASHAHHYLAIFDDDGRALYLGRTKRIATADQRIVLTAKEHGRTFPGCDRPAYHCRAHHME' A
#
# COMPACT_ATOMS: atom_id res chain seq x y z
N MET A 1 17.78 -19.02 -15.41
CA MET A 1 17.32 -18.45 -14.12
C MET A 1 17.36 -16.93 -14.25
N ALA A 2 16.30 -16.30 -14.75
CA ALA A 2 16.20 -14.84 -14.80
C ALA A 2 15.60 -14.36 -13.47
N SER A 3 16.42 -13.75 -12.63
CA SER A 3 16.04 -13.27 -11.29
C SER A 3 15.14 -12.03 -11.37
N HIS A 4 14.02 -12.08 -10.64
CA HIS A 4 13.10 -10.99 -10.27
C HIS A 4 13.42 -9.58 -10.81
N ALA A 5 12.76 -9.19 -11.91
CA ALA A 5 12.71 -7.80 -12.31
C ALA A 5 11.72 -7.03 -11.42
N HIS A 6 12.19 -5.99 -10.74
CA HIS A 6 11.31 -5.05 -10.07
C HIS A 6 10.86 -3.99 -11.07
N HIS A 7 9.65 -4.10 -11.62
CA HIS A 7 9.17 -3.10 -12.55
C HIS A 7 8.73 -1.84 -11.79
N TYR A 8 9.47 -0.77 -12.03
CA TYR A 8 9.14 0.59 -11.59
C TYR A 8 8.89 1.45 -12.82
N LEU A 9 7.85 2.27 -12.76
CA LEU A 9 7.61 3.33 -13.75
C LEU A 9 7.85 4.66 -13.05
N ALA A 10 8.90 5.36 -13.44
CA ALA A 10 9.15 6.73 -12.98
C ALA A 10 8.88 7.70 -14.13
N ILE A 11 8.11 8.76 -13.87
CA ILE A 11 7.84 9.85 -14.81
C ILE A 11 8.45 11.12 -14.23
N PHE A 12 9.17 11.87 -15.05
CA PHE A 12 9.82 13.14 -14.68
C PHE A 12 9.35 14.25 -15.62
N ASP A 13 9.45 15.51 -15.17
CA ASP A 13 9.39 16.67 -16.08
C ASP A 13 10.76 16.93 -16.75
N ASP A 14 10.82 17.96 -17.59
CA ASP A 14 12.00 18.31 -18.38
C ASP A 14 13.21 18.72 -17.52
N ASP A 15 12.97 19.18 -16.29
CA ASP A 15 13.98 19.59 -15.31
C ASP A 15 14.37 18.45 -14.34
N GLY A 16 13.81 17.24 -14.54
CA GLY A 16 14.13 16.05 -13.75
C GLY A 16 13.36 15.93 -12.43
N ARG A 17 12.29 16.70 -12.23
CA ARG A 17 11.41 16.56 -11.06
C ARG A 17 10.52 15.34 -11.22
N ALA A 18 10.47 14.47 -10.21
CA ALA A 18 9.61 13.29 -10.23
C ALA A 18 8.12 13.69 -10.16
N LEU A 19 7.33 13.24 -11.14
CA LEU A 19 5.89 13.42 -11.25
C LEU A 19 5.11 12.18 -10.79
N TYR A 20 5.66 10.97 -10.98
CA TYR A 20 4.99 9.72 -10.63
C TYR A 20 5.99 8.57 -10.43
N LEU A 21 5.75 7.71 -9.43
CA LEU A 21 6.47 6.45 -9.22
C LEU A 21 5.48 5.29 -9.08
N GLY A 22 5.26 4.57 -10.16
CA GLY A 22 4.47 3.34 -10.20
C GLY A 22 5.28 2.14 -9.71
N ARG A 23 4.67 1.29 -8.89
CA ARG A 23 5.21 0.00 -8.42
C ARG A 23 4.33 -1.14 -8.90
N THR A 24 4.91 -2.29 -9.26
CA THR A 24 4.14 -3.48 -9.67
C THR A 24 3.15 -4.00 -8.64
N LYS A 25 3.44 -3.79 -7.35
CA LYS A 25 2.58 -4.24 -6.25
C LYS A 25 2.07 -3.02 -5.49
N ARG A 26 0.74 -2.83 -5.54
CA ARG A 26 0.01 -1.91 -4.67
C ARG A 26 -0.39 -2.64 -3.39
N ILE A 27 0.57 -2.78 -2.49
CA ILE A 27 0.36 -3.35 -1.15
C ILE A 27 0.68 -2.31 -0.09
N ALA A 28 -0.07 -2.30 1.00
CA ALA A 28 0.26 -1.45 2.14
C ALA A 28 1.65 -1.81 2.68
N THR A 29 2.48 -0.81 2.93
CA THR A 29 3.77 -0.98 3.60
C THR A 29 3.59 -1.46 5.04
N ALA A 30 4.67 -1.94 5.67
CA ALA A 30 4.63 -2.34 7.08
C ALA A 30 4.17 -1.17 7.97
N ASP A 31 4.71 0.03 7.75
CA ASP A 31 4.34 1.24 8.50
C ASP A 31 2.85 1.61 8.30
N GLN A 32 2.36 1.54 7.06
CA GLN A 32 0.94 1.76 6.77
C GLN A 32 0.06 0.75 7.51
N ARG A 33 0.49 -0.52 7.63
CA ARG A 33 -0.25 -1.55 8.39
C ARG A 33 -0.25 -1.27 9.90
N ILE A 34 0.85 -0.79 10.46
CA ILE A 34 0.94 -0.42 11.89
C ILE A 34 -0.02 0.74 12.18
N VAL A 35 0.05 1.81 11.38
CA VAL A 35 -0.83 2.99 11.54
C VAL A 35 -2.29 2.61 11.39
N LEU A 36 -2.65 1.80 10.38
CA LEU A 36 -4.02 1.33 10.18
C LEU A 36 -4.53 0.46 11.34
N THR A 37 -3.67 -0.41 11.88
CA THR A 37 -4.03 -1.24 13.03
C THR A 37 -4.28 -0.39 14.28
N ALA A 38 -3.45 0.62 14.52
CA ALA A 38 -3.61 1.54 15.64
C ALA A 38 -4.86 2.42 15.52
N LYS A 39 -5.25 2.79 14.29
CA LYS A 39 -6.40 3.68 14.03
C LYS A 39 -7.74 2.94 14.02
N GLU A 40 -7.82 1.82 13.30
CA GLU A 40 -9.09 1.14 13.03
C GLU A 40 -9.35 0.00 14.02
N HIS A 41 -8.32 -0.43 14.78
CA HIS A 41 -8.33 -1.54 15.74
C HIS A 41 -8.75 -2.91 15.18
N GLY A 42 -9.18 -2.98 13.92
CA GLY A 42 -9.76 -4.18 13.32
C GLY A 42 -10.47 -3.85 12.01
N ARG A 43 -11.46 -4.68 11.67
CA ARG A 43 -12.27 -4.49 10.47
C ARG A 43 -13.19 -3.27 10.63
N THR A 44 -13.25 -2.41 9.61
CA THR A 44 -14.12 -1.21 9.60
C THR A 44 -15.57 -1.50 9.19
N PHE A 45 -15.89 -2.75 8.81
CA PHE A 45 -17.25 -3.14 8.46
C PHE A 45 -18.15 -3.15 9.71
N PRO A 46 -19.33 -2.51 9.70
CA PRO A 46 -20.19 -2.41 10.88
C PRO A 46 -20.49 -3.76 11.54
N GLY A 47 -20.34 -3.82 12.86
CA GLY A 47 -20.64 -5.01 13.65
C GLY A 47 -19.64 -6.18 13.53
N CYS A 48 -18.50 -5.99 12.85
CA CYS A 48 -17.45 -7.00 12.78
C CYS A 48 -16.33 -6.69 13.78
N ASP A 49 -15.92 -7.70 14.54
CA ASP A 49 -14.90 -7.63 15.60
C ASP A 49 -13.58 -8.33 15.22
N ARG A 50 -13.41 -8.70 13.94
CA ARG A 50 -12.21 -9.41 13.50
C ARG A 50 -10.96 -8.54 13.71
N PRO A 51 -9.86 -9.12 14.23
CA PRO A 51 -8.63 -8.39 14.47
C PRO A 51 -8.01 -7.93 13.15
N ALA A 52 -7.23 -6.85 13.21
CA ALA A 52 -6.54 -6.28 12.05
C ALA A 52 -5.62 -7.28 11.32
N TYR A 53 -5.08 -8.27 12.06
CA TYR A 53 -4.27 -9.35 11.49
C TYR A 53 -5.02 -10.20 10.45
N HIS A 54 -6.36 -10.31 10.58
CA HIS A 54 -7.22 -11.04 9.64
C HIS A 54 -7.83 -10.12 8.56
N CYS A 55 -7.35 -8.89 8.44
CA CYS A 55 -7.90 -7.88 7.53
C CYS A 55 -6.89 -7.47 6.44
N ARG A 56 -7.42 -7.05 5.29
CA ARG A 56 -6.65 -6.50 4.17
C ARG A 56 -6.79 -4.97 4.17
N ALA A 57 -5.70 -4.28 3.84
CA ALA A 57 -5.72 -2.84 3.63
C ALA A 57 -6.22 -2.54 2.21
N HIS A 58 -7.18 -1.64 2.10
CA HIS A 58 -7.74 -1.16 0.84
C HIS A 58 -7.48 0.35 0.73
N HIS A 59 -7.33 0.85 -0.50
CA HIS A 59 -7.26 2.30 -0.72
C HIS A 59 -8.64 2.90 -0.47
N MET A 60 -8.68 4.18 -0.05
CA MET A 60 -9.91 4.95 -0.10
C MET A 60 -10.09 5.44 -1.54
N GLU A 61 -11.32 5.35 -2.04
CA GLU A 61 -11.74 5.93 -3.33
C GLU A 61 -12.27 7.35 -3.12
#